data_AF-A0AAJ3Z023-F1
#
_entry.id   AF-A0AAJ3Z023-F1
#
_cell.length_a   1.000
_cell.length_b   1.000
_cell.length_c   1.000
_cell.angle_alpha   90.00
_cell.angle_beta   90.00
_cell.angle_gamma   90.00
#
_symmetry.space_group_name_H-M   'P 1'
#
loop_
_entity.id
_entity.type
_entity.pdbx_description
1 polymer ?
#
loop_
_entity_poly.entity_id
_entity_poly.type
_entity_poly.pdbx_seq_one_letter_code
_entity_poly.pdbx_strand_id
1 'polypeptide(L)'
;MKLTEEHFEVMEGVGFGATIWGYRDAKLLREVQQFDPSFIEIVPLDELGKYDPTVKKLTGAERLPYFGAVITGAGFDYIEKAREAAE
;
A
#
# COMPACT_ATOMS: atom_id res chain seq x y z
N MET A 1 11.17 8.77 -12.12
CA MET A 1 11.50 7.70 -11.15
C MET A 1 11.07 6.37 -11.78
N LYS A 2 11.71 5.24 -11.46
CA LYS A 2 11.24 3.90 -11.87
C LYS A 2 10.96 3.10 -10.60
N LEU A 3 9.93 2.26 -10.62
CA LEU A 3 9.65 1.33 -9.52
C LEU A 3 10.70 0.20 -9.51
N THR A 4 11.12 -0.21 -8.31
CA THR A 4 12.08 -1.30 -8.08
C THR A 4 11.35 -2.57 -7.63
N GLU A 5 12.05 -3.71 -7.54
CA GLU A 5 11.48 -4.96 -7.02
C GLU A 5 10.83 -4.78 -5.64
N GLU A 6 11.46 -4.01 -4.74
CA GLU A 6 10.90 -3.72 -3.41
C GLU A 6 9.51 -3.04 -3.48
N HIS A 7 9.27 -2.22 -4.51
CA HIS A 7 7.96 -1.60 -4.72
C HIS A 7 6.93 -2.63 -5.17
N PHE A 8 7.32 -3.58 -6.01
CA PHE A 8 6.44 -4.67 -6.44
C PHE A 8 6.12 -5.62 -5.31
N GLU A 9 7.12 -6.01 -4.52
CA GLU A 9 6.93 -6.85 -3.34
C GLU A 9 5.93 -6.23 -2.35
N VAL A 10 6.03 -4.92 -2.07
CA VAL A 10 5.07 -4.27 -1.17
C VAL A 10 3.68 -4.14 -1.80
N MET A 11 3.58 -3.88 -3.11
CA MET A 11 2.29 -3.81 -3.79
C MET A 11 1.57 -5.18 -3.79
N GLU A 12 2.31 -6.26 -4.04
CA GLU A 12 1.79 -7.64 -3.96
C GLU A 12 1.41 -8.01 -2.52
N GLY A 13 2.23 -7.62 -1.55
CA GLY A 13 1.95 -7.83 -0.12
C GLY A 13 0.72 -7.07 0.37
N VAL A 14 0.39 -5.95 -0.25
CA VAL A 14 -0.87 -5.22 -0.01
C VAL A 14 -2.06 -5.95 -0.62
N GLY A 15 -1.94 -6.38 -1.90
CA GLY A 15 -3.01 -7.07 -2.61
C GLY A 15 -4.36 -6.32 -2.49
N PHE A 16 -5.42 -7.06 -2.15
CA PHE A 16 -6.77 -6.50 -2.00
C PHE A 16 -6.99 -5.63 -0.75
N GLY A 17 -5.97 -5.46 0.10
CA GLY A 17 -6.06 -4.60 1.27
C GLY A 17 -5.12 -5.01 2.39
N ALA A 18 -4.32 -4.06 2.88
CA ALA A 18 -3.49 -4.26 4.06
C ALA A 18 -3.39 -3.00 4.93
N THR A 19 -3.34 -3.20 6.25
CA THR A 19 -3.01 -2.15 7.20
C THR A 19 -1.49 -2.03 7.30
N ILE A 20 -0.96 -0.83 7.03
CA ILE A 20 0.48 -0.59 6.95
C ILE A 20 1.00 -0.05 8.28
N TRP A 21 1.81 -0.86 8.96
CA TRP A 21 2.42 -0.51 10.26
C TRP A 21 3.89 -0.09 10.14
N GLY A 22 4.58 -0.60 9.11
CA GLY A 22 6.00 -0.39 8.88
C GLY A 22 6.29 0.93 8.15
N TYR A 23 7.31 1.65 8.60
CA TYR A 23 7.77 2.87 7.93
C TYR A 23 8.28 2.59 6.51
N ARG A 24 9.02 1.49 6.31
CA ARG A 24 9.56 1.09 5.00
C ARG A 24 8.44 0.90 3.99
N ASP A 25 7.45 0.07 4.33
CA ASP A 25 6.31 -0.21 3.46
C ASP A 25 5.50 1.06 3.19
N ALA A 26 5.27 1.88 4.22
CA ALA A 26 4.59 3.16 4.06
C ALA A 26 5.33 4.10 3.10
N LYS A 27 6.67 4.14 3.17
CA LYS A 27 7.50 4.95 2.27
C LYS A 27 7.39 4.44 0.83
N LEU A 28 7.57 3.14 0.61
CA LEU A 28 7.51 2.53 -0.72
C LEU A 28 6.14 2.71 -1.37
N LEU A 29 5.05 2.53 -0.63
CA LEU A 29 3.68 2.72 -1.15
C LEU A 29 3.39 4.19 -1.50
N ARG A 30 3.99 5.14 -0.77
CA ARG A 30 3.92 6.57 -1.13
C ARG A 30 4.73 6.87 -2.39
N GLU A 31 5.88 6.22 -2.58
CA GLU A 31 6.66 6.32 -3.81
C GLU A 31 5.89 5.73 -5.01
N VAL A 32 5.17 4.61 -4.83
CA VAL A 32 4.23 4.07 -5.84
C VAL A 32 3.12 5.07 -6.16
N GLN A 33 2.46 5.64 -5.16
CA GLN A 33 1.39 6.63 -5.37
C GLN A 33 1.90 7.89 -6.08
N GLN A 34 3.14 8.31 -5.82
CA GLN A 34 3.78 9.43 -6.52
C GLN A 34 4.15 9.10 -7.96
N PHE A 35 4.51 7.84 -8.23
CA PHE A 35 4.79 7.38 -9.58
C PHE A 35 3.51 7.35 -10.42
N ASP A 36 2.47 6.68 -9.92
CA ASP A 36 1.14 6.70 -10.51
C ASP A 36 0.08 6.48 -9.42
N PRO A 37 -0.79 7.47 -9.14
CA PRO A 37 -1.79 7.36 -8.10
C PRO A 37 -2.89 6.35 -8.46
N SER A 38 -3.02 5.94 -9.72
CA SER A 38 -3.99 4.95 -10.14
C SER A 38 -3.61 3.54 -9.71
N PHE A 39 -2.35 3.27 -9.35
CA PHE A 39 -1.87 1.92 -9.01
C PHE A 39 -2.26 1.48 -7.61
N ILE A 40 -2.44 2.44 -6.70
CA ILE A 40 -2.72 2.16 -5.29
C ILE A 40 -3.64 3.20 -4.68
N GLU A 41 -4.62 2.71 -3.94
CA GLU A 41 -5.49 3.53 -3.12
C GLU A 41 -4.99 3.53 -1.67
N ILE A 42 -4.74 4.71 -1.11
CA ILE A 42 -4.37 4.87 0.30
C ILE A 42 -5.62 5.24 1.10
N VAL A 43 -5.96 4.37 2.05
CA VAL A 43 -7.07 4.55 2.99
C VAL A 43 -6.55 5.25 4.25
N PRO A 44 -6.97 6.48 4.55
CA PRO A 44 -6.51 7.20 5.74
C PRO A 44 -7.01 6.53 7.02
N LEU A 45 -6.35 6.80 8.15
CA LEU A 45 -6.63 6.14 9.43
C LEU A 45 -8.08 6.28 9.92
N ASP A 46 -8.68 7.45 9.72
CA ASP A 46 -10.08 7.72 10.07
C ASP A 46 -11.07 6.80 9.34
N GLU A 47 -10.73 6.41 8.12
CA GLU A 47 -11.51 5.45 7.34
C GLU A 47 -11.12 4.02 7.63
N LEU A 48 -9.85 3.78 7.91
CA LEU A 48 -9.33 2.45 8.23
C LEU A 48 -10.01 1.85 9.46
N GLY A 49 -10.32 2.67 10.47
CA GLY A 49 -11.07 2.23 11.65
C GLY A 49 -12.50 1.73 11.37
N LYS A 50 -13.05 1.99 10.17
CA LYS A 50 -14.33 1.40 9.71
C LYS A 50 -14.15 -0.04 9.23
N TYR A 51 -12.97 -0.39 8.72
CA TYR A 51 -12.65 -1.69 8.14
C TYR A 51 -11.86 -2.59 9.11
N ASP A 52 -10.95 -2.01 9.91
CA ASP A 52 -10.13 -2.71 10.89
C ASP A 52 -10.49 -2.26 12.32
N PRO A 53 -11.24 -3.08 13.09
CA PRO A 53 -11.65 -2.74 14.44
C PRO A 53 -10.49 -2.68 15.44
N THR A 54 -9.31 -3.19 15.09
CA THR A 54 -8.09 -3.09 15.89
C THR A 54 -7.60 -1.65 15.92
N VAL A 55 -7.66 -0.96 14.78
CA VAL A 55 -7.27 0.46 14.64
C VAL A 55 -8.20 1.37 15.45
N LYS A 56 -9.50 1.05 15.46
CA LYS A 56 -10.50 1.81 16.24
C LYS A 56 -10.27 1.76 17.76
N LYS A 57 -9.58 0.73 18.26
CA LYS A 57 -9.27 0.56 19.68
C LYS A 57 -8.00 1.28 20.11
N LEU A 58 -7.16 1.71 19.15
CA LEU A 58 -5.92 2.41 19.45
C LEU A 58 -6.26 3.83 19.92
N THR A 59 -5.78 4.17 21.12
CA THR A 59 -6.03 5.47 21.77
C THR A 59 -4.96 6.52 21.46
N GLY A 60 -3.99 6.18 20.60
CA GLY A 60 -2.83 7.02 20.26
C GLY A 60 -1.66 6.91 21.24
N ALA A 61 -1.84 6.25 22.40
CA ALA A 61 -0.73 5.83 23.25
C ALA A 61 0.04 4.62 22.68
N GLU A 62 -0.64 3.86 21.82
CA GLU A 62 -0.09 2.73 21.07
C GLU A 62 0.35 3.18 19.68
N ARG A 63 1.29 2.45 19.07
CA ARG A 63 1.77 2.74 17.70
C ARG A 63 0.60 2.65 16.73
N LEU A 64 0.19 3.77 16.16
CA LEU A 64 -0.81 3.80 15.10
C LEU A 64 -0.22 3.25 13.78
N PRO A 65 -1.03 2.61 12.94
CA PRO A 65 -0.61 2.36 11.56
C PRO A 65 -0.40 3.68 10.83
N TYR A 66 0.32 3.65 9.72
CA TYR A 66 0.48 4.81 8.86
C TYR A 66 -0.80 5.07 8.05
N PHE A 67 -1.32 4.03 7.42
CA PHE A 67 -2.54 4.04 6.61
C PHE A 67 -2.92 2.60 6.21
N GLY A 68 -4.12 2.42 5.67
CA GLY A 68 -4.44 1.24 4.88
C GLY A 68 -4.08 1.47 3.42
N ALA A 69 -3.81 0.40 2.69
CA ALA A 69 -3.55 0.48 1.26
C ALA A 69 -4.27 -0.65 0.54
N VAL A 70 -4.66 -0.41 -0.71
CA VAL A 70 -5.27 -1.40 -1.61
C VAL A 70 -4.64 -1.23 -2.99
N ILE A 71 -4.13 -2.30 -3.58
CA ILE A 71 -3.68 -2.25 -4.97
C ILE A 71 -4.91 -2.24 -5.89
N THR A 72 -4.87 -1.40 -6.91
CA THR A 72 -5.97 -1.34 -7.89
C THR A 72 -5.73 -2.35 -9.01
N GLY A 73 -6.73 -2.53 -9.89
CA GLY A 73 -6.54 -3.30 -11.12
C GLY A 73 -5.39 -2.79 -11.99
N ALA A 74 -5.22 -1.46 -12.11
CA ALA A 74 -4.12 -0.87 -12.86
C ALA A 74 -2.76 -1.19 -12.24
N GLY A 75 -2.68 -1.25 -10.91
CA GLY A 75 -1.46 -1.66 -10.19
C GLY A 75 -1.09 -3.12 -10.48
N PHE A 76 -2.06 -4.03 -10.44
CA PHE A 76 -1.83 -5.44 -10.81
C PHE A 76 -1.37 -5.58 -12.27
N ASP A 77 -2.11 -4.95 -13.20
CA ASP A 77 -1.78 -4.93 -14.64
C ASP A 77 -0.35 -4.42 -14.91
N TYR A 78 0.09 -3.43 -14.13
CA TYR A 78 1.44 -2.88 -14.27
C TYR A 78 2.51 -3.86 -13.79
N ILE A 79 2.29 -4.52 -12.66
CA ILE A 79 3.24 -5.52 -12.11
C ILE A 79 3.38 -6.69 -13.09
N GLU A 80 2.27 -7.20 -13.63
CA GLU A 80 2.30 -8.30 -14.60
C GLU A 80 3.12 -7.91 -15.84
N LYS A 81 2.80 -6.77 -16.47
CA LYS A 81 3.54 -6.28 -17.64
C LYS A 81 5.02 -6.03 -17.35
N ALA A 82 5.34 -5.54 -16.15
CA ALA A 82 6.72 -5.28 -15.74
C ALA A 82 7.53 -6.58 -15.60
N ARG A 83 6.90 -7.68 -15.18
CA ARG A 83 7.51 -9.01 -15.10
C ARG A 83 7.69 -9.63 -16.48
N GLU A 84 6.67 -9.56 -17.34
CA GLU A 84 6.76 -10.04 -18.72
C GLU A 84 7.88 -9.33 -19.52
N ALA A 85 8.12 -8.05 -19.24
CA ALA A 85 9.18 -7.28 -19.89
C ALA A 85 10.60 -7.57 -19.34
N ALA A 86 10.70 -8.31 -18.22
CA ALA A 86 11.97 -8.69 -17.60
C ALA A 86 12.41 -10.13 -17.98
N GLU A 87 11.53 -10.92 -18.61
CA GLU A 87 11.82 -12.22 -19.24
C GLU A 87 12.36 -12.06 -20.68
#